data_AF-N8VQ97-F1
#
_entry.id   AF-N8VQ97-F1
#
_cell.length_a   1.000
_cell.length_b   1.000
_cell.length_c   1.000
_cell.angle_alpha   90.00
_cell.angle_beta   90.00
_cell.angle_gamma   90.00
#
_symmetry.space_group_name_H-M   'P 1'
#
loop_
_entity.id
_entity.type
_entity.pdbx_description
1 polymer ?
#
loop_
_entity_poly.entity_id
_entity_poly.type
_entity_poly.pdbx_seq_one_letter_code
_entity_poly.pdbx_strand_id
1 'polypeptide(L)'
;MSQTCYRYKALLKEENVPIAEWMVKLTSENKTWSFKLRFLYLRNVKGHRWNHKRVYRIYKELELNFRIKPNKHIKREQPEPLTVPTYKNES
;
A
#
# COMPACT_ATOMS: atom_id res chain seq x y z
N MET A 1 -12.95 -18.95 40.11
CA MET A 1 -13.63 -19.68 39.01
C MET A 1 -12.60 -20.00 37.94
N SER A 2 -12.19 -21.27 37.85
CA SER A 2 -11.22 -21.75 36.85
C SER A 2 -11.91 -21.79 35.49
N GLN A 3 -11.50 -20.93 34.56
CA GLN A 3 -11.99 -20.98 33.17
C GLN A 3 -11.28 -22.13 32.45
N THR A 4 -11.82 -23.34 32.51
CA THR A 4 -11.45 -24.43 31.60
C THR A 4 -12.12 -24.21 30.25
N CYS A 5 -11.72 -23.15 29.54
CA CYS A 5 -12.19 -22.87 28.18
C CYS A 5 -11.00 -23.02 27.23
N TYR A 6 -11.11 -23.90 26.24
CA TYR A 6 -10.11 -24.05 25.19
C TYR A 6 -10.01 -22.74 24.39
N ARG A 7 -8.89 -22.03 24.55
CA ARG A 7 -8.55 -20.84 23.77
C ARG A 7 -7.82 -21.33 22.52
N TYR A 8 -8.51 -21.35 21.38
CA TYR A 8 -7.90 -21.70 20.10
C TYR A 8 -6.68 -20.80 19.82
N LYS A 9 -5.51 -21.42 19.69
CA LYS A 9 -4.29 -20.76 19.19
C LYS A 9 -4.14 -21.12 17.72
N ALA A 10 -4.08 -20.11 16.85
CA ALA A 10 -3.90 -20.34 15.43
C ALA A 10 -2.56 -21.05 15.17
N LEU A 11 -2.65 -22.29 14.67
CA LEU A 11 -1.53 -23.20 14.40
C LEU A 11 -0.53 -22.68 13.35
N LEU A 12 -0.92 -21.72 12.51
CA LEU A 12 -0.19 -21.31 11.31
C LEU A 12 0.56 -19.97 11.46
N LYS A 13 0.92 -19.59 12.68
CA LYS A 13 1.64 -18.32 12.93
C LYS A 13 2.96 -18.25 12.17
N GLU A 14 3.75 -19.31 12.18
CA GLU A 14 5.07 -19.34 11.55
C GLU A 14 4.99 -19.13 10.04
N GLU A 15 4.07 -19.82 9.36
CA GLU A 15 3.86 -19.63 7.93
C GLU A 15 3.25 -18.27 7.55
N ASN A 16 2.64 -17.55 8.50
CA ASN A 16 2.14 -16.20 8.25
C ASN A 16 3.26 -15.16 8.25
N VAL A 17 4.37 -15.42 8.96
CA VAL A 17 5.54 -14.54 9.03
C VAL A 17 6.11 -14.23 7.63
N PRO A 18 6.45 -15.23 6.78
CA PRO A 18 6.99 -14.92 5.46
C PRO A 18 5.98 -14.18 4.58
N ILE A 19 4.68 -14.46 4.71
CA ILE A 19 3.64 -13.72 3.97
C ILE A 19 3.63 -12.24 4.39
N ALA A 20 3.73 -11.97 5.69
CA ALA A 20 3.75 -10.62 6.23
C ALA A 20 5.00 -9.86 5.77
N GLU A 21 6.18 -10.47 5.86
CA GLU A 21 7.44 -9.89 5.40
C GLU A 21 7.39 -9.53 3.90
N TRP A 22 6.90 -10.45 3.07
CA TRP A 22 6.73 -10.20 1.64
C TRP A 22 5.74 -9.07 1.37
N MET A 23 4.64 -8.98 2.14
CA MET A 23 3.67 -7.90 1.99
C MET A 23 4.27 -6.54 2.34
N VAL A 24 5.01 -6.42 3.44
CA VAL A 24 5.69 -5.18 3.83
C VAL A 24 6.70 -4.77 2.77
N LYS A 25 7.53 -5.71 2.32
CA LYS A 25 8.53 -5.49 1.27
C LYS A 25 7.92 -4.99 -0.04
N LEU A 26 6.88 -5.66 -0.55
CA LEU A 26 6.22 -5.24 -1.79
C LEU A 26 5.52 -3.88 -1.64
N THR A 27 5.04 -3.56 -0.44
CA THR A 27 4.40 -2.27 -0.18
C THR A 27 5.41 -1.12 -0.18
N SER A 28 6.60 -1.33 0.36
CA SER A 28 7.65 -0.31 0.38
C SER A 28 8.26 -0.07 -1.00
N GLU A 29 8.51 -1.15 -1.75
CA GLU A 29 9.06 -1.09 -3.12
C GLU A 29 8.03 -0.53 -4.12
N ASN A 30 6.76 -0.94 -4.04
CA ASN A 30 5.74 -0.65 -5.05
C ASN A 30 4.48 -0.02 -4.44
N LYS A 31 4.59 1.26 -4.05
CA LYS A 31 3.52 2.01 -3.35
C LYS A 31 2.21 2.14 -4.14
N THR A 32 2.26 2.12 -5.48
CA THR A 32 1.09 2.27 -6.35
C THR A 32 0.32 0.98 -6.57
N TRP A 33 0.92 -0.18 -6.27
CA TRP A 33 0.30 -1.46 -6.55
C TRP A 33 -0.86 -1.71 -5.60
N SER A 34 -1.99 -2.18 -6.14
CA SER A 34 -3.10 -2.66 -5.32
C SER A 34 -2.80 -4.04 -4.74
N PHE A 35 -3.58 -4.46 -3.73
CA PHE A 35 -3.50 -5.81 -3.17
C PHE A 35 -3.54 -6.90 -4.24
N LYS A 36 -4.44 -6.78 -5.23
CA LYS A 36 -4.58 -7.76 -6.32
C LYS A 36 -3.26 -7.93 -7.08
N LEU A 37 -2.58 -6.83 -7.38
CA LEU A 37 -1.32 -6.87 -8.12
C LEU A 37 -0.19 -7.46 -7.28
N ARG A 38 -0.09 -7.10 -5.99
CA ARG A 38 0.88 -7.68 -5.05
C ARG A 38 0.67 -9.19 -4.90
N PHE A 39 -0.59 -9.64 -4.77
CA PHE A 39 -0.92 -11.07 -4.73
C PHE A 39 -0.55 -11.79 -6.02
N LEU A 40 -0.89 -11.23 -7.19
CA LEU A 40 -0.56 -11.84 -8.48
C LEU A 40 0.94 -11.94 -8.70
N TYR A 41 1.72 -10.95 -8.26
CA TYR A 41 3.18 -11.01 -8.30
C TYR A 41 3.72 -12.16 -7.44
N LEU A 42 3.25 -12.29 -6.20
CA LEU A 42 3.65 -13.39 -5.32
C LEU A 42 3.29 -14.76 -5.91
N ARG A 43 2.13 -14.87 -6.56
CA ARG A 43 1.64 -16.12 -7.16
C ARG A 43 2.38 -16.49 -8.45
N ASN A 44 2.57 -15.53 -9.35
CA ASN A 44 3.01 -15.79 -10.72
C ASN A 44 4.51 -15.56 -10.93
N VAL A 45 5.09 -14.57 -10.25
CA VAL A 45 6.52 -14.24 -10.39
C VAL A 45 7.35 -14.95 -9.33
N LYS A 46 6.89 -14.96 -8.07
CA LYS A 46 7.58 -15.68 -6.97
C LYS A 46 7.13 -17.13 -6.83
N GLY A 47 6.03 -17.53 -7.46
CA GLY A 47 5.56 -18.92 -7.46
C GLY A 47 4.92 -19.39 -6.15
N HIS A 48 4.64 -18.49 -5.20
CA HIS A 48 4.04 -18.88 -3.93
C HIS A 48 2.58 -19.32 -4.13
N ARG A 49 2.28 -20.57 -3.75
CA ARG A 49 0.93 -21.16 -3.87
C ARG A 49 -0.03 -20.79 -2.73
N TRP A 50 0.23 -19.69 -2.03
CA TRP A 50 -0.58 -19.28 -0.90
C TRP A 50 -2.04 -19.03 -1.27
N ASN A 51 -2.93 -19.31 -0.33
CA ASN A 51 -4.35 -19.06 -0.49
C ASN A 51 -4.64 -17.55 -0.46
N HIS A 52 -5.38 -17.06 -1.46
CA HIS A 52 -5.74 -15.65 -1.60
C HIS A 52 -6.42 -15.07 -0.35
N LYS A 53 -7.39 -15.77 0.25
CA LYS A 53 -8.09 -15.30 1.45
C LYS A 53 -7.14 -15.18 2.64
N ARG A 54 -6.22 -16.14 2.81
CA ARG A 54 -5.22 -16.10 3.88
C ARG A 54 -4.31 -14.89 3.76
N VAL A 55 -3.80 -14.67 2.55
CA VAL A 55 -2.92 -13.54 2.24
C VAL A 55 -3.66 -12.20 2.46
N TYR A 56 -4.94 -12.13 2.10
CA TYR A 56 -5.76 -10.94 2.35
C TYR A 56 -6.01 -10.66 3.84
N ARG A 57 -6.18 -11.71 4.67
CA ARG A 57 -6.31 -11.50 6.12
C ARG A 57 -5.06 -10.86 6.70
N ILE A 58 -3.88 -11.39 6.38
CA ILE A 58 -2.60 -10.87 6.85
C ILE A 58 -2.39 -9.43 6.34
N TYR A 59 -2.73 -9.16 5.08
CA TYR A 59 -2.69 -7.82 4.51
C TYR A 59 -3.55 -6.81 5.29
N LYS A 60 -4.75 -7.22 5.76
CA LYS A 60 -5.61 -6.39 6.61
C LYS A 60 -5.13 -6.29 8.06
N GLU A 61 -4.58 -7.37 8.61
CA GLU A 61 -3.99 -7.38 9.96
C GLU A 61 -2.79 -6.43 10.06
N LEU A 62 -2.02 -6.28 8.97
CA LEU A 62 -0.95 -5.29 8.83
C LEU A 62 -1.45 -3.88 8.47
N GLU A 63 -2.77 -3.71 8.36
CA GLU A 63 -3.45 -2.47 7.99
C GLU A 63 -2.98 -1.84 6.66
N LEU A 64 -2.40 -2.63 5.75
CA LEU A 64 -1.88 -2.16 4.46
C LEU A 64 -3.00 -1.74 3.48
N ASN A 65 -4.25 -1.94 3.86
CA ASN A 65 -5.45 -1.55 3.13
C ASN A 65 -5.88 -0.09 3.38
N PHE A 66 -5.11 0.69 4.13
CA PHE A 66 -5.44 2.11 4.28
C PHE A 66 -5.50 2.79 2.91
N ARG A 67 -6.60 3.50 2.68
CA ARG A 67 -6.77 4.32 1.49
C ARG A 67 -5.71 5.42 1.52
N ILE A 68 -4.81 5.40 0.55
CA ILE A 68 -3.89 6.52 0.33
C ILE A 68 -4.77 7.75 0.09
N LYS A 69 -4.67 8.73 0.99
CA LYS A 69 -5.34 10.01 0.78
C LYS A 69 -4.69 10.67 -0.44
N PRO A 70 -5.46 11.03 -1.48
CA PRO A 70 -4.89 11.76 -2.59
C PRO A 70 -4.27 13.06 -2.06
N ASN A 71 -3.12 13.44 -2.62
CA ASN A 71 -2.51 14.72 -2.28
C ASN A 71 -3.51 15.84 -2.55
N LYS A 72 -3.63 16.77 -1.59
CA LYS A 72 -4.49 17.94 -1.77
C LYS A 72 -3.99 18.71 -3.00
N HIS A 73 -4.91 19.10 -3.87
CA HIS A 73 -4.59 19.98 -4.99
C HIS A 73 -3.97 21.28 -4.44
N ILE A 74 -2.78 21.64 -4.92
CA ILE A 74 -2.13 22.90 -4.56
C ILE A 74 -2.89 24.01 -5.29
N LYS A 75 -3.61 24.85 -4.54
CA LYS A 75 -4.15 26.10 -5.10
C LYS A 75 -2.95 26.99 -5.40
N ARG A 76 -2.74 27.32 -6.67
CA ARG A 76 -1.75 28.30 -7.10
C ARG A 76 -2.45 29.65 -7.18
N GLU A 77 -1.82 30.69 -6.66
CA GLU A 77 -2.23 32.06 -6.93
C GLU A 77 -2.20 32.30 -8.44
N GLN A 78 -3.13 33.11 -8.94
CA GLN A 78 -3.14 33.47 -10.35
C GLN A 78 -1.85 34.25 -10.65
N PRO A 79 -1.05 33.89 -11.68
CA PRO A 79 0.15 34.63 -12.01
C PRO A 79 -0.25 36.06 -12.40
N GLU A 80 0.53 37.05 -11.92
CA GLU A 80 0.36 38.43 -12.37
C GLU A 80 0.56 38.51 -13.89
N PRO A 81 -0.23 39.35 -14.58
CA PRO A 81 -0.08 39.52 -16.02
C PRO A 81 1.34 40.01 -16.33
N LEU A 82 1.98 39.35 -17.30
CA LEU A 82 3.29 39.77 -17.79
C LEU A 82 3.18 41.20 -18.34
N THR A 83 4.06 42.07 -17.87
CA THR A 83 4.18 43.43 -18.40
C THR A 83 4.58 43.34 -19.86
N VAL A 84 3.73 43.84 -20.76
CA VAL A 84 4.05 43.88 -22.19
C VAL A 84 5.00 45.07 -22.42
N PRO A 85 6.19 44.86 -23.01
CA PRO A 85 7.09 45.95 -23.33
C PRO A 85 6.43 46.95 -24.29
N THR A 86 6.59 48.23 -24.01
CA THR A 86 6.07 49.31 -24.86
C THR A 86 6.91 49.47 -26.12
N TYR A 87 8.21 49.14 -26.05
CA TYR A 87 9.15 49.25 -27.16
C TYR A 87 9.99 47.98 -27.34
N LYS A 88 10.53 47.78 -28.55
CA LYS A 88 11.48 46.70 -28.82
C LYS A 88 12.76 46.90 -28.01
N ASN A 89 13.20 45.86 -27.31
CA ASN A 89 14.40 45.82 -26.45
C ASN A 89 14.33 46.63 -25.14
N GLU A 90 13.17 46.72 -24.51
CA GLU A 90 13.12 47.06 -23.07
C GLU A 90 13.45 45.80 -22.26
N SER A 91 14.44 45.91 -21.36
CA SER A 91 14.93 44.83 -20.50
C SER A 91 14.31 44.92 -19.12
#